data_AF-A0A0J8G2G3-F1
#
_entry.id   AF-A0A0J8G2G3-F1
#
_cell.length_a   1.000
_cell.length_b   1.000
_cell.length_c   1.000
_cell.angle_alpha   90.00
_cell.angle_beta   90.00
_cell.angle_gamma   90.00
#
_symmetry.space_group_name_H-M   'P 1'
#
loop_
_entity.id
_entity.type
_entity.pdbx_description
1 polymer ?
#
loop_
_entity_poly.entity_id
_entity_poly.type
_entity_poly.pdbx_seq_one_letter_code
_entity_poly.pdbx_strand_id
1 'polypeptide(L)'
;MKNYLKIIMKIIKVKFLSCYEYRIDFFTGIMSSLVVQVTNILFLYIIFDKIPRLNGWSLYETAILSFSVSLAIDFYKLIFSGLTYFPDYYVKRGHFDIILLKPINELLFLILEGMLFTKISGIIVDLIILFIGVSGAGFGIAEFFVLVLTSFIGSLVMGALLIIFCYISFLQQRFLQL
;
A
#
# COMPACT_ATOMS: atom_id res chain seq x y z
N MET A 1 -14.92 24.19 -5.22
CA MET A 1 -13.94 23.33 -4.51
C MET A 1 -14.54 22.53 -3.35
N LYS A 2 -15.29 23.11 -2.39
CA LYS A 2 -15.91 22.35 -1.27
C LYS A 2 -16.77 21.15 -1.69
N ASN A 3 -17.45 21.24 -2.84
CA ASN A 3 -18.29 20.14 -3.35
C ASN A 3 -17.46 18.94 -3.86
N TYR A 4 -16.25 19.18 -4.40
CA TYR A 4 -15.39 18.12 -4.94
C TYR A 4 -14.81 17.23 -3.84
N LEU A 5 -14.33 17.85 -2.76
CA LEU A 5 -13.83 17.14 -1.58
C LEU A 5 -14.93 16.32 -0.89
N LYS A 6 -16.17 16.83 -0.90
CA LYS A 6 -17.36 16.11 -0.40
C LYS A 6 -17.66 14.87 -1.24
N ILE A 7 -17.43 14.91 -2.55
CA ILE A 7 -17.59 13.74 -3.44
C ILE A 7 -16.52 12.70 -3.14
N ILE A 8 -15.25 13.09 -3.03
CA ILE A 8 -14.14 12.19 -2.69
C ILE A 8 -14.42 11.47 -1.36
N MET A 9 -14.78 12.22 -0.31
CA MET A 9 -15.10 11.61 0.98
C MET A 9 -16.29 10.65 0.92
N LYS A 10 -17.31 10.94 0.09
CA LYS A 10 -18.43 10.01 -0.11
C LYS A 10 -17.99 8.73 -0.79
N ILE A 11 -17.12 8.79 -1.81
CA ILE A 11 -16.61 7.61 -2.52
C ILE A 11 -15.82 6.73 -1.56
N ILE A 12 -14.90 7.33 -0.78
CA ILE A 12 -14.13 6.62 0.24
C ILE A 12 -15.07 5.94 1.24
N LYS A 13 -16.09 6.66 1.72
CA LYS A 13 -17.06 6.11 2.68
C LYS A 13 -17.85 4.94 2.09
N VAL A 14 -18.31 5.06 0.84
CA VAL A 14 -19.03 3.97 0.16
C VAL A 14 -18.11 2.76 -0.01
N LYS A 15 -16.87 2.97 -0.46
CA LYS A 15 -15.90 1.87 -0.63
C LYS A 15 -15.63 1.15 0.69
N PHE A 16 -15.44 1.90 1.77
CA PHE A 16 -15.29 1.33 3.10
C PHE A 16 -16.52 0.52 3.53
N LEU A 17 -17.73 1.03 3.29
CA LEU A 17 -18.97 0.33 3.57
C LEU A 17 -19.09 -0.97 2.75
N SER A 18 -18.73 -0.95 1.47
CA SER A 18 -18.72 -2.13 0.60
C SER A 18 -17.73 -3.19 1.08
N CYS A 19 -16.54 -2.79 1.56
CA CYS A 19 -15.62 -3.73 2.19
C CYS A 19 -16.22 -4.36 3.46
N TYR A 20 -16.95 -3.58 4.26
CA TYR A 20 -17.61 -4.08 5.46
C TYR A 20 -18.83 -4.97 5.17
N GLU A 21 -19.48 -4.82 4.02
CA GLU A 21 -20.58 -5.69 3.59
C GLU A 21 -20.09 -7.13 3.38
N TYR A 22 -18.95 -7.28 2.71
CA TYR A 22 -18.26 -8.56 2.53
C TYR A 22 -17.34 -8.88 3.72
N ARG A 23 -17.93 -9.00 4.92
CA ARG A 23 -17.19 -9.19 6.20
C ARG A 23 -16.17 -10.32 6.17
N ILE A 24 -16.52 -11.44 5.55
CA ILE A 24 -15.64 -12.62 5.46
C ILE A 24 -14.39 -12.29 4.65
N ASP A 25 -14.55 -11.63 3.50
CA ASP A 25 -13.43 -11.25 2.63
C ASP A 25 -12.54 -10.20 3.31
N PHE A 26 -13.15 -9.22 3.98
CA PHE A 26 -12.43 -8.23 4.76
C PHE A 26 -11.61 -8.84 5.91
N PHE A 27 -12.21 -9.74 6.70
CA PHE A 27 -11.53 -10.38 7.83
C PHE A 27 -10.43 -11.34 7.35
N THR A 28 -10.69 -12.09 6.28
CA THR A 28 -9.69 -12.97 5.66
C THR A 28 -8.51 -12.16 5.13
N GLY A 29 -8.77 -11.01 4.51
CA GLY A 29 -7.74 -10.09 4.05
C GLY A 29 -6.89 -9.52 5.19
N ILE A 30 -7.51 -9.15 6.32
CA ILE A 30 -6.78 -8.70 7.52
C ILE A 30 -5.94 -9.83 8.12
N MET A 31 -6.50 -11.04 8.23
CA MET A 31 -5.77 -12.19 8.77
C MET A 31 -4.57 -12.54 7.87
N SER A 32 -4.76 -12.50 6.56
CA SER A 32 -3.68 -12.71 5.59
C SER A 32 -2.55 -11.68 5.76
N SER A 33 -2.86 -10.38 5.88
CA SER A 33 -1.83 -9.37 6.12
C SER A 33 -1.13 -9.54 7.46
N LEU A 34 -1.85 -9.90 8.52
CA LEU A 34 -1.26 -10.17 9.83
C LEU A 34 -0.33 -11.38 9.80
N VAL A 35 -0.69 -12.47 9.12
CA VAL A 35 0.18 -13.64 8.99
C VAL A 35 1.48 -13.28 8.28
N VAL A 36 1.42 -12.50 7.19
CA VAL A 36 2.61 -12.03 6.48
C VAL A 36 3.50 -11.17 7.38
N GLN A 37 2.90 -10.23 8.12
CA GLN A 37 3.59 -9.36 9.07
C GLN A 37 4.28 -10.17 10.19
N VAL A 38 3.56 -11.10 10.82
CA VAL A 38 4.12 -11.99 11.86
C VAL A 38 5.26 -12.83 11.29
N THR A 39 5.13 -13.32 10.07
CA THR A 39 6.19 -14.08 9.40
C THR A 39 7.44 -13.23 9.19
N ASN A 40 7.30 -11.97 8.77
CA ASN A 40 8.43 -11.05 8.63
C ASN A 40 9.15 -10.79 9.97
N ILE A 41 8.40 -10.63 11.07
CA ILE A 41 8.97 -10.47 12.42
C ILE A 41 9.74 -11.71 12.83
N LEU A 42 9.11 -12.89 12.70
CA LEU A 42 9.71 -14.17 13.05
C LEU A 42 10.98 -14.43 12.24
N PHE A 43 10.96 -14.09 10.94
CA PHE A 43 12.11 -14.23 10.07
C PHE A 43 13.31 -13.42 10.58
N LEU A 44 13.11 -12.14 10.89
CA LEU A 44 14.18 -11.31 11.47
C LEU A 44 14.65 -11.85 12.82
N TYR A 45 13.74 -12.26 13.69
CA TYR A 45 14.10 -12.80 15.01
C TYR A 45 14.95 -14.08 14.90
N ILE A 46 14.54 -15.03 14.05
CA ILE A 46 15.26 -16.30 13.86
C ILE A 46 16.66 -16.07 13.28
N ILE A 47 16.82 -15.10 12.37
CA ILE A 47 18.13 -14.76 11.81
C ILE A 47 19.07 -14.25 12.91
N PHE A 48 18.60 -13.32 13.74
CA PHE A 48 19.43 -12.72 14.79
C PHE A 48 19.64 -13.64 16.01
N ASP A 49 18.78 -14.65 16.21
CA ASP A 49 19.02 -15.73 17.17
C ASP A 49 20.29 -16.53 16.82
N LYS A 50 20.53 -16.77 15.52
CA LYS A 50 21.71 -17.52 15.03
C LYS A 50 22.92 -16.63 14.79
N ILE A 51 22.72 -15.38 14.40
CA ILE A 51 23.78 -14.44 14.02
C ILE A 51 23.65 -13.16 14.86
N PRO A 52 24.42 -13.03 15.96
CA PRO A 52 24.25 -11.90 16.89
C PRO A 52 24.56 -10.54 16.27
N ARG A 53 25.37 -10.49 15.20
CA ARG A 53 25.64 -9.27 14.42
C ARG A 53 25.78 -9.62 12.95
N LEU A 54 24.91 -9.03 12.13
CA LEU A 54 25.01 -9.08 10.67
C LEU A 54 25.91 -7.95 10.21
N ASN A 55 27.19 -8.24 10.00
CA ASN A 55 28.16 -7.28 9.46
C ASN A 55 28.23 -5.94 10.24
N GLY A 56 28.10 -6.01 11.58
CA GLY A 56 28.09 -4.85 12.47
C GLY A 56 26.70 -4.28 12.80
N TRP A 57 25.65 -4.69 12.08
CA TRP A 57 24.27 -4.24 12.32
C TRP A 57 23.62 -5.03 13.45
N SER A 58 22.91 -4.32 14.30
CA SER A 58 22.06 -4.87 15.35
C SER A 58 20.69 -5.28 14.82
N LEU A 59 19.96 -6.06 15.63
CA LEU A 59 18.58 -6.45 15.36
C LEU A 59 17.70 -5.22 15.11
N TYR A 60 17.87 -4.17 15.94
CA TYR A 60 17.07 -2.96 15.87
C TYR A 60 17.31 -2.16 14.58
N GLU A 61 18.56 -2.00 14.16
CA GLU A 61 18.89 -1.26 12.92
C GLU A 61 18.37 -2.01 11.68
N THR A 62 18.46 -3.33 11.67
CA THR A 62 17.94 -4.15 10.57
C THR A 62 16.42 -4.13 10.55
N ALA A 63 15.78 -4.17 11.72
CA ALA A 63 14.33 -4.02 11.83
C ALA A 63 13.86 -2.66 11.30
N ILE A 64 14.54 -1.56 11.63
CA ILE A 64 14.22 -0.24 11.08
C ILE A 64 14.22 -0.27 9.54
N LEU A 65 15.25 -0.87 8.94
CA LEU A 65 15.38 -0.94 7.48
C LEU A 65 14.30 -1.82 6.84
N SER A 66 14.07 -3.02 7.37
CA SER A 66 13.06 -3.93 6.83
C SER A 66 11.63 -3.40 6.98
N PHE A 67 11.28 -2.86 8.15
CA PHE A 67 9.92 -2.39 8.42
C PHE A 67 9.63 -1.02 7.80
N SER A 68 10.62 -0.16 7.56
CA SER A 68 10.41 1.05 6.75
C SER A 68 10.08 0.72 5.29
N VAL A 69 10.75 -0.27 4.70
CA VAL A 69 10.42 -0.77 3.35
C VAL A 69 9.05 -1.44 3.33
N SER A 70 8.74 -2.29 4.32
CA SER A 70 7.41 -2.91 4.47
C SER A 70 6.30 -1.86 4.53
N LEU A 71 6.49 -0.82 5.35
CA LEU A 71 5.56 0.28 5.52
C LEU A 71 5.32 1.05 4.21
N ALA A 72 6.39 1.33 3.44
CA ALA A 72 6.25 1.93 2.12
C ALA A 72 5.41 1.07 1.16
N ILE A 73 5.63 -0.25 1.18
CA ILE A 73 4.88 -1.21 0.34
C ILE A 73 3.41 -1.28 0.77
N ASP A 74 3.12 -1.30 2.07
CA ASP A 74 1.76 -1.37 2.58
C ASP A 74 0.98 -0.05 2.34
N PHE A 75 1.62 1.11 2.43
CA PHE A 75 1.05 2.38 1.96
C PHE A 75 0.74 2.36 0.46
N TYR A 76 1.69 1.87 -0.34
CA TYR A 76 1.50 1.76 -1.78
C TYR A 76 0.31 0.85 -2.12
N LYS A 77 0.22 -0.32 -1.48
CA LYS A 77 -0.89 -1.26 -1.67
C LYS A 77 -2.22 -0.71 -1.18
N LEU A 78 -2.23 0.06 -0.10
CA LEU A 78 -3.45 0.69 0.41
C LEU A 78 -4.05 1.66 -0.60
N ILE A 79 -3.22 2.48 -1.25
CA ILE A 79 -3.67 3.55 -2.16
C ILE A 79 -3.84 3.04 -3.60
N PHE A 80 -2.84 2.34 -4.13
CA PHE A 80 -2.72 2.08 -5.57
C PHE A 80 -3.12 0.67 -6.01
N SER A 81 -3.44 -0.25 -5.10
CA SER A 81 -3.62 -1.65 -5.49
C SER A 81 -4.79 -1.91 -6.43
N GLY A 82 -5.81 -1.04 -6.51
CA GLY A 82 -6.84 -1.19 -7.55
C GLY A 82 -6.34 -0.90 -8.97
N LEU A 83 -5.31 -0.07 -9.13
CA LEU A 83 -4.69 0.16 -10.44
C LEU A 83 -3.96 -1.08 -10.95
N THR A 84 -3.55 -2.00 -10.07
CA THR A 84 -2.93 -3.25 -10.49
C THR A 84 -3.89 -4.11 -11.32
N TYR A 85 -5.20 -4.04 -11.05
CA TYR A 85 -6.23 -4.76 -11.81
C TYR A 85 -6.73 -3.99 -13.04
N PHE A 86 -6.32 -2.73 -13.21
CA PHE A 86 -6.82 -1.86 -14.27
C PHE A 86 -6.56 -2.39 -15.69
N PRO A 87 -5.34 -2.82 -16.05
CA PRO A 87 -5.05 -3.32 -17.39
C PRO A 87 -5.94 -4.49 -17.83
N ASP A 88 -6.21 -5.42 -16.90
CA ASP A 88 -6.95 -6.63 -17.22
C ASP A 88 -8.46 -6.37 -17.22
N TYR A 89 -8.98 -5.68 -16.21
CA TYR A 89 -10.43 -5.53 -16.05
C TYR A 89 -11.00 -4.42 -16.93
N TYR A 90 -10.37 -3.24 -16.96
CA TYR A 90 -10.94 -2.08 -17.65
C TYR A 90 -10.51 -2.00 -19.12
N VAL A 91 -9.26 -2.36 -19.43
CA VAL A 91 -8.76 -2.25 -20.81
C VAL A 91 -9.11 -3.48 -21.63
N LYS A 92 -8.86 -4.72 -21.16
CA LYS A 92 -9.18 -5.92 -21.98
C LYS A 92 -10.67 -6.16 -22.15
N ARG A 93 -11.49 -5.87 -21.14
CA ARG A 93 -12.94 -6.13 -21.19
C ARG A 93 -13.77 -4.96 -21.73
N GLY A 94 -13.14 -3.82 -22.05
CA GLY A 94 -13.83 -2.65 -22.62
C GLY A 94 -14.69 -1.87 -21.63
N HIS A 95 -14.51 -2.06 -20.32
CA HIS A 95 -15.28 -1.32 -19.30
C HIS A 95 -14.74 0.10 -19.04
N PHE A 96 -13.68 0.51 -19.72
CA PHE A 96 -13.10 1.85 -19.55
C PHE A 96 -14.10 2.97 -19.90
N ASP A 97 -15.01 2.75 -20.84
CA ASP A 97 -16.04 3.71 -21.23
C ASP A 97 -16.96 4.10 -20.06
N ILE A 98 -17.22 3.16 -19.14
CA ILE A 98 -18.05 3.40 -17.94
C ILE A 98 -17.35 4.39 -16.99
N ILE A 99 -16.01 4.38 -16.95
CA ILE A 99 -15.24 5.29 -16.12
C ILE A 99 -15.25 6.70 -16.72
N LEU A 100 -15.11 6.82 -18.04
CA LEU A 100 -15.11 8.10 -18.77
C LEU A 100 -16.43 8.87 -18.66
N LEU A 101 -17.55 8.17 -18.44
CA LEU A 101 -18.87 8.79 -18.25
C LEU A 101 -19.05 9.40 -16.85
N LYS A 102 -18.13 9.16 -15.90
CA LYS A 102 -18.24 9.71 -14.54
C LYS A 102 -17.78 11.18 -14.52
N PRO A 103 -18.47 12.07 -13.78
CA PRO A 103 -18.16 13.50 -13.74
C PRO A 103 -16.95 13.84 -12.83
N ILE A 104 -15.99 12.93 -12.69
CA ILE A 104 -14.82 13.03 -11.82
C ILE A 104 -13.62 12.56 -12.62
N ASN A 105 -12.46 13.18 -12.39
CA ASN A 105 -11.19 12.70 -12.93
C ASN A 105 -11.05 11.17 -12.76
N GLU A 106 -10.85 10.50 -13.88
CA GLU A 106 -10.93 9.05 -14.03
C GLU A 106 -9.85 8.35 -13.19
N LEU A 107 -8.65 8.93 -13.16
CA LEU A 107 -7.52 8.39 -12.41
C LEU A 107 -7.78 8.48 -10.90
N LEU A 108 -8.31 9.61 -10.43
CA LEU A 108 -8.67 9.75 -9.02
C LEU A 108 -9.80 8.79 -8.63
N PHE A 109 -10.79 8.61 -9.49
CA PHE A 109 -11.85 7.65 -9.25
C PHE A 109 -11.31 6.21 -9.13
N LEU A 110 -10.43 5.81 -10.06
CA LEU A 110 -9.79 4.48 -10.05
C LEU A 110 -8.96 4.22 -8.79
N ILE A 111 -8.17 5.19 -8.34
CA ILE A 111 -7.40 5.09 -7.10
C ILE A 111 -8.37 4.89 -5.91
N LEU A 112 -9.39 5.73 -5.80
CA LEU A 112 -10.32 5.72 -4.66
C LEU A 112 -11.20 4.48 -4.61
N GLU A 113 -11.65 3.98 -5.76
CA GLU A 113 -12.41 2.73 -5.87
C GLU A 113 -11.52 1.50 -5.59
N GLY A 114 -10.23 1.64 -5.88
CA GLY A 114 -9.21 0.61 -5.78
C GLY A 114 -8.60 0.38 -4.40
N MET A 115 -8.94 1.21 -3.41
CA MET A 115 -8.26 1.19 -2.12
C MET A 115 -8.50 -0.12 -1.36
N LEU A 116 -7.42 -0.71 -0.84
CA LEU A 116 -7.47 -1.92 -0.01
C LEU A 116 -7.27 -1.59 1.47
N PHE A 117 -8.41 -1.47 2.17
CA PHE A 117 -8.44 -1.20 3.61
C PHE A 117 -7.84 -2.33 4.47
N THR A 118 -7.72 -3.54 3.94
CA THR A 118 -7.12 -4.69 4.64
C THR A 118 -5.66 -4.43 5.01
N LYS A 119 -4.95 -3.61 4.23
CA LYS A 119 -3.54 -3.25 4.45
C LYS A 119 -3.31 -2.31 5.63
N ILE A 120 -4.37 -1.70 6.17
CA ILE A 120 -4.26 -0.87 7.40
C ILE A 120 -3.69 -1.69 8.57
N SER A 121 -4.08 -2.96 8.68
CA SER A 121 -3.55 -3.85 9.72
C SER A 121 -2.04 -4.03 9.64
N GLY A 122 -1.48 -4.10 8.42
CA GLY A 122 -0.04 -4.19 8.21
C GLY A 122 0.68 -2.90 8.58
N ILE A 123 0.17 -1.75 8.12
CA ILE A 123 0.73 -0.43 8.46
C ILE A 123 0.81 -0.23 9.98
N ILE A 124 -0.20 -0.67 10.73
CA ILE A 124 -0.19 -0.59 12.21
C ILE A 124 0.96 -1.42 12.79
N VAL A 125 1.16 -2.65 12.30
CA VAL A 125 2.23 -3.52 12.78
C VAL A 125 3.60 -2.95 12.41
N ASP A 126 3.78 -2.49 11.18
CA ASP A 126 5.02 -1.85 10.74
C ASP A 126 5.37 -0.62 11.61
N LEU A 127 4.39 0.24 11.90
CA LEU A 127 4.59 1.41 12.76
C LEU A 127 5.02 1.04 14.18
N ILE A 128 4.41 0.01 14.76
CA ILE A 128 4.76 -0.47 16.11
C ILE A 128 6.21 -0.97 16.15
N ILE A 129 6.60 -1.79 15.17
CA ILE A 129 7.95 -2.38 15.16
C ILE A 129 9.00 -1.35 14.81
N LEU A 130 8.69 -0.43 13.89
CA LEU A 130 9.57 0.69 13.57
C LEU A 130 9.80 1.56 14.79
N PHE A 131 8.76 1.83 15.59
CA PHE A 131 8.90 2.57 16.85
C PHE A 131 9.79 1.84 17.88
N ILE A 132 9.61 0.52 18.02
CA ILE A 132 10.47 -0.32 18.89
C ILE A 132 11.92 -0.32 18.37
N GLY A 133 12.12 -0.41 17.06
CA GLY A 133 13.43 -0.35 16.41
C GLY A 133 14.15 0.96 16.69
N VAL A 134 13.48 2.10 16.47
CA VAL A 134 14.02 3.44 16.72
C VAL A 134 14.41 3.60 18.19
N SER A 135 13.51 3.21 19.11
CA SER A 135 13.77 3.31 20.56
C SER A 135 14.92 2.41 21.00
N GLY A 136 15.02 1.19 20.45
CA GLY A 136 16.05 0.22 20.78
C GLY A 136 17.44 0.55 20.23
N ALA A 137 17.50 1.28 19.11
CA ALA A 137 18.75 1.78 18.55
C ALA A 137 19.20 3.13 19.16
N GLY A 138 18.39 3.74 20.04
CA GLY A 138 18.72 5.01 20.70
C GLY A 138 18.48 6.26 19.83
N PHE A 139 17.71 6.13 18.76
CA PHE A 139 17.29 7.27 17.92
C PHE A 139 16.15 8.05 18.58
N GLY A 140 16.05 9.35 18.27
CA GLY A 140 15.00 10.21 18.77
C GLY A 140 13.64 10.06 18.08
N ILE A 141 12.66 10.84 18.55
CA ILE A 141 11.31 10.89 17.97
C ILE A 141 11.29 11.53 16.57
N ALA A 142 12.27 12.39 16.26
CA ALA A 142 12.35 13.08 14.98
C ALA A 142 12.65 12.09 13.85
N GLU A 143 13.56 11.14 14.10
CA GLU A 143 13.98 10.09 13.19
C GLU A 143 12.82 9.15 12.85
N PHE A 144 11.96 8.84 13.83
CA PHE A 144 10.73 8.11 13.59
C PHE A 144 9.83 8.83 12.57
N PHE A 145 9.57 10.14 12.75
CA PHE A 145 8.76 10.90 11.81
C PHE A 145 9.40 11.00 10.42
N VAL A 146 10.72 11.17 10.36
CA VAL A 146 11.45 11.18 9.09
C VAL A 146 11.30 9.83 8.37
N LEU A 147 11.44 8.71 9.07
CA LEU A 147 11.28 7.36 8.51
C LEU A 147 9.86 7.10 7.99
N VAL A 148 8.84 7.54 8.72
CA VAL A 148 7.44 7.43 8.27
C VAL A 148 7.22 8.29 7.01
N LEU A 149 7.75 9.51 6.99
CA LEU A 149 7.62 10.43 5.87
C LEU A 149 8.37 9.94 4.62
N THR A 150 9.59 9.41 4.77
CA THR A 150 10.35 8.84 3.65
C THR A 150 9.68 7.60 3.09
N SER A 151 9.11 6.75 3.96
CA SER A 151 8.36 5.57 3.54
C SER A 151 7.08 5.95 2.79
N PHE A 152 6.39 7.00 3.23
CA PHE A 152 5.24 7.55 2.51
C PHE A 152 5.63 8.08 1.13
N ILE A 153 6.74 8.83 1.03
CA ILE A 153 7.27 9.27 -0.28
C ILE A 153 7.62 8.07 -1.16
N GLY A 154 8.26 7.04 -0.61
CA GLY A 154 8.58 5.81 -1.32
C GLY A 154 7.34 5.14 -1.92
N SER A 155 6.23 5.14 -1.17
CA SER A 155 4.94 4.62 -1.65
C SER A 155 4.40 5.41 -2.85
N LEU A 156 4.57 6.73 -2.87
CA LEU A 156 4.18 7.58 -4.00
C LEU A 156 5.04 7.31 -5.23
N VAL A 157 6.34 7.07 -5.04
CA VAL A 157 7.26 6.70 -6.14
C VAL A 157 6.84 5.37 -6.75
N MET A 158 6.52 4.36 -5.94
CA MET A 158 5.98 3.08 -6.44
C MET A 158 4.65 3.28 -7.16
N GLY A 159 3.77 4.14 -6.64
CA GLY A 159 2.51 4.51 -7.28
C GLY A 159 2.70 5.16 -8.65
N ALA A 160 3.66 6.09 -8.77
CA ALA A 160 4.00 6.73 -10.03
C ALA A 160 4.51 5.71 -11.06
N LEU A 161 5.35 4.77 -10.65
CA LEU A 161 5.80 3.67 -11.52
C LEU A 161 4.62 2.81 -12.00
N LEU A 162 3.67 2.47 -11.12
CA LEU A 162 2.49 1.70 -11.50
C LEU A 162 1.64 2.42 -12.55
N ILE A 163 1.47 3.75 -12.42
CA ILE A 163 0.73 4.54 -13.41
C ILE A 163 1.41 4.50 -14.78
N ILE A 164 2.74 4.58 -14.81
CA ILE A 164 3.53 4.43 -16.05
C ILE A 164 3.28 3.05 -16.67
N PHE A 165 3.29 1.98 -15.88
CA PHE A 165 2.96 0.63 -16.37
C PHE A 165 1.54 0.52 -16.92
N CYS A 166 0.55 1.12 -16.24
CA CYS A 166 -0.83 1.15 -16.73
C CYS A 166 -0.94 1.86 -18.08
N TYR A 167 -0.23 2.98 -18.24
CA TYR A 167 -0.18 3.71 -19.50
C TYR A 167 0.43 2.88 -20.64
N ILE A 168 1.54 2.18 -20.38
CA ILE A 168 2.19 1.30 -21.37
C ILE A 168 1.24 0.19 -21.81
N SER A 169 0.53 -0.46 -20.86
CA SER A 169 -0.44 -1.51 -21.19
C SER A 169 -1.57 -1.00 -22.07
N PHE A 170 -2.09 0.20 -21.79
CA PHE A 170 -3.13 0.81 -22.59
C PHE A 170 -2.67 1.06 -24.04
N LEU A 171 -1.44 1.55 -24.21
CA LEU A 171 -0.85 1.77 -25.54
C LEU A 171 -0.69 0.45 -26.32
N GLN A 172 -0.24 -0.62 -25.65
CA GLN A 172 -0.04 -1.92 -26.28
C GLN A 172 -1.36 -2.52 -26.79
N GLN A 173 -2.45 -2.41 -26.03
CA GLN A 173 -3.75 -2.93 -26.45
C GLN A 173 -4.34 -2.17 -27.63
N ARG A 174 -4.14 -0.84 -27.69
CA ARG A 174 -4.54 -0.04 -28.85
C ARG A 174 -3.82 -0.48 -30.12
N PHE A 175 -2.54 -0.85 -30.03
CA PHE A 175 -1.77 -1.32 -31.18
C PHE A 175 -2.25 -2.68 -31.72
N LEU A 176 -2.73 -3.58 -30.86
CA LEU A 176 -3.21 -4.91 -31.25
C LEU A 176 -4.58 -4.91 -31.94
N GLN A 177 -5.32 -3.80 -31.88
CA GLN A 177 -6.63 -3.65 -32.50
C GLN A 177 -6.59 -2.92 -33.86
N LEU A 178 -5.39 -2.48 -34.29
CA LEU A 178 -5.10 -1.88 -35.60
C LEU A 178 -4.46 -2.92 -36.53
#